data_AF-A0A4P5WUZ1-F1
#
_entry.id   AF-A0A4P5WUZ1-F1
#
_cell.length_a   1.000
_cell.length_b   1.000
_cell.length_c   1.000
_cell.angle_alpha   90.00
_cell.angle_beta   90.00
_cell.angle_gamma   90.00
#
_symmetry.space_group_name_H-M   'P 1'
#
loop_
_entity.id
_entity.type
_entity.pdbx_description
1 polymer ?
#
loop_
_entity_poly.entity_id
_entity_poly.type
_entity_poly.pdbx_seq_one_letter_code
_entity_poly.pdbx_strand_id
1 'polypeptide(L)'
;MNLETLVARLAQAVPQIDRTTTAIRASQRTGRTYLQGAKSLNEPQFVREAATWWAHNFPNELPHFCAEHLEYAYPDAARATCDLMICKPGGVATDFGWAVEIKHIALVGDNGKNNDYGLQKLLSPYLKDRSLVHDAQRLRKTNIASRRAVVMYGFDYDATAIERARATCASLGLDDEIAVNLSRVLRSVDPVALTYRLDDLVEIADALLARLGLVSGPAITGRFRDANRHPCGGEGIIAGWEVVPES
;
A
#
# COMPACT_ATOMS: atom_id res chain seq x y z
N MET A 1 -6.10 -4.89 -19.20
CA MET A 1 -5.94 -5.29 -17.79
C MET A 1 -7.08 -4.71 -16.96
N ASN A 2 -7.71 -5.51 -16.10
CA ASN A 2 -8.74 -5.08 -15.15
C ASN A 2 -8.17 -4.84 -13.74
N LEU A 3 -9.01 -4.36 -12.83
CA LEU A 3 -8.61 -4.03 -11.45
C LEU A 3 -8.19 -5.29 -10.68
N GLU A 4 -8.83 -6.42 -10.97
CA GLU A 4 -8.52 -7.72 -10.39
C GLU A 4 -7.09 -8.16 -10.68
N THR A 5 -6.64 -8.06 -11.94
CA THR A 5 -5.24 -8.35 -12.27
C THR A 5 -4.30 -7.39 -11.55
N LEU A 6 -4.62 -6.10 -11.49
CA LEU A 6 -3.78 -5.09 -10.83
C LEU A 6 -3.60 -5.42 -9.35
N VAL A 7 -4.69 -5.64 -8.62
CA VAL A 7 -4.68 -5.97 -7.19
C VAL A 7 -3.95 -7.30 -6.95
N ALA A 8 -4.22 -8.32 -7.78
CA ALA A 8 -3.56 -9.61 -7.67
C ALA A 8 -2.04 -9.52 -7.85
N ARG A 9 -1.56 -8.68 -8.79
CA ARG A 9 -0.13 -8.51 -9.06
C ARG A 9 0.58 -7.75 -7.95
N LEU A 10 -0.03 -6.70 -7.43
CA LEU A 10 0.49 -6.01 -6.25
C LEU A 10 0.57 -6.96 -5.05
N ALA A 11 -0.45 -7.79 -4.82
CA ALA A 11 -0.43 -8.76 -3.72
C ALA A 11 0.67 -9.82 -3.91
N GLN A 12 0.88 -10.31 -5.14
CA GLN A 12 1.99 -11.23 -5.45
C GLN A 12 3.37 -10.58 -5.29
N ALA A 13 3.48 -9.28 -5.56
CA ALA A 13 4.74 -8.55 -5.45
C ALA A 13 5.21 -8.43 -4.00
N VAL A 14 4.32 -8.20 -3.04
CA VAL A 14 4.66 -7.91 -1.62
C VAL A 14 5.67 -8.90 -1.01
N PRO A 15 5.47 -10.23 -1.04
CA PRO A 15 6.46 -11.14 -0.48
C PRO A 15 7.75 -11.27 -1.30
N GLN A 16 7.70 -10.93 -2.59
CA GLN A 16 8.88 -10.94 -3.45
C GLN A 16 9.76 -9.74 -3.13
N ILE A 17 9.17 -8.53 -3.09
CA ILE A 17 9.87 -7.32 -2.69
C ILE A 17 10.34 -7.40 -1.25
N ASP A 18 9.57 -8.04 -0.34
CA ASP A 18 10.03 -8.29 1.01
C ASP A 18 11.34 -9.08 0.95
N ARG A 19 11.39 -10.20 0.24
CA ARG A 19 12.60 -11.04 0.13
C ARG A 19 13.79 -10.34 -0.55
N THR A 20 13.56 -9.48 -1.53
CA THR A 20 14.63 -8.93 -2.37
C THR A 20 15.03 -7.51 -2.06
N THR A 21 14.22 -6.74 -1.33
CA THR A 21 14.50 -5.31 -1.12
C THR A 21 15.85 -5.11 -0.43
N THR A 22 16.63 -4.20 -1.00
CA THR A 22 17.87 -3.68 -0.42
C THR A 22 17.68 -2.26 0.11
N ALA A 23 16.48 -1.71 -0.01
CA ALA A 23 16.17 -0.37 0.45
C ALA A 23 16.33 -0.31 1.97
N ILE A 24 17.11 0.67 2.41
CA ILE A 24 17.36 0.95 3.81
C ILE A 24 16.95 2.40 4.05
N ARG A 25 16.15 2.62 5.08
CA ARG A 25 15.74 3.95 5.51
C ARG A 25 16.28 4.23 6.89
N ALA A 26 16.46 5.50 7.21
CA ALA A 26 16.76 5.94 8.56
C ALA A 26 15.71 6.94 9.05
N SER A 27 15.42 6.91 10.34
CA SER A 27 14.61 7.91 11.01
C SER A 27 15.33 9.26 10.94
N GLN A 28 14.69 10.28 10.36
CA GLN A 28 15.26 11.64 10.31
C GLN A 28 15.48 12.25 11.71
N ARG A 29 14.71 11.81 12.71
CA ARG A 29 14.79 12.31 14.08
C ARG A 29 15.90 11.64 14.90
N THR A 30 16.12 10.35 14.70
CA THR A 30 17.01 9.55 15.59
C THR A 30 18.23 8.97 14.88
N GLY A 31 18.30 9.07 13.54
CA GLY A 31 19.34 8.45 12.73
C GLY A 31 19.27 6.92 12.67
N ARG A 32 18.37 6.29 13.44
CA ARG A 32 18.25 4.83 13.48
C ARG A 32 17.73 4.29 12.17
N THR A 33 18.45 3.32 11.65
CA THR A 33 18.08 2.55 10.48
C THR A 33 16.86 1.68 10.78
N TYR A 34 15.85 1.74 9.92
CA TYR A 34 14.70 0.85 9.97
C TYR A 34 15.11 -0.56 9.53
N LEU A 35 14.47 -1.56 10.12
CA LEU A 35 14.67 -2.95 9.70
C LEU A 35 14.21 -3.14 8.26
N GLN A 36 14.87 -4.02 7.53
CA GLN A 36 14.55 -4.27 6.12
C GLN A 36 13.27 -5.10 5.97
N GLY A 37 12.58 -4.89 4.86
CA GLY A 37 11.39 -5.64 4.47
C GLY A 37 10.34 -4.73 3.83
N ALA A 38 9.32 -5.32 3.22
CA ALA A 38 8.23 -4.58 2.57
C ALA A 38 7.54 -3.62 3.54
N LYS A 39 7.49 -3.98 4.84
CA LYS A 39 6.87 -3.20 5.90
C LYS A 39 7.47 -1.81 6.11
N SER A 40 8.77 -1.64 5.87
CA SER A 40 9.50 -0.38 6.16
C SER A 40 9.71 0.50 4.93
N LEU A 41 9.33 0.03 3.75
CA LEU A 41 9.32 0.83 2.52
C LEU A 41 8.35 2.02 2.68
N ASN A 42 8.76 3.20 2.19
CA ASN A 42 7.77 4.25 1.93
C ASN A 42 6.97 3.95 0.65
N GLU A 43 5.89 4.69 0.43
CA GLU A 43 5.04 4.46 -0.75
C GLU A 43 5.85 4.52 -2.07
N PRO A 44 6.71 5.53 -2.36
CA PRO A 44 7.48 5.56 -3.61
C PRO A 44 8.42 4.35 -3.81
N GLN A 45 9.06 3.86 -2.75
CA GLN A 45 9.92 2.67 -2.81
C GLN A 45 9.09 1.41 -3.07
N PHE A 46 7.98 1.24 -2.36
CA PHE A 46 7.07 0.12 -2.55
C PHE A 46 6.58 0.05 -4.00
N VAL A 47 6.08 1.17 -4.53
CA VAL A 47 5.53 1.23 -5.89
C VAL A 47 6.60 0.92 -6.92
N ARG A 48 7.79 1.49 -6.78
CA ARG A 48 8.93 1.21 -7.66
C ARG A 48 9.30 -0.26 -7.66
N GLU A 49 9.53 -0.85 -6.48
CA GLU A 49 9.93 -2.26 -6.38
C GLU A 49 8.85 -3.21 -6.88
N ALA A 50 7.58 -2.96 -6.54
CA ALA A 50 6.46 -3.76 -7.00
C ALA A 50 6.29 -3.69 -8.52
N ALA A 51 6.36 -2.50 -9.11
CA ALA A 51 6.23 -2.31 -10.55
C ALA A 51 7.44 -2.88 -11.32
N THR A 52 8.66 -2.75 -10.80
CA THR A 52 9.85 -3.40 -11.39
C THR A 52 9.73 -4.91 -11.36
N TRP A 53 9.33 -5.51 -10.23
CA TRP A 53 9.08 -6.95 -10.15
C TRP A 53 7.99 -7.37 -11.13
N TRP A 54 6.90 -6.62 -11.20
CA TRP A 54 5.77 -6.93 -12.07
C TRP A 54 6.18 -6.87 -13.55
N ALA A 55 6.84 -5.79 -14.00
CA ALA A 55 7.30 -5.65 -15.37
C ALA A 55 8.31 -6.73 -15.79
N HIS A 56 9.16 -7.18 -14.86
CA HIS A 56 10.10 -8.27 -15.13
C HIS A 56 9.39 -9.62 -15.33
N ASN A 57 8.41 -9.94 -14.49
CA ASN A 57 7.76 -11.26 -14.47
C ASN A 57 6.56 -11.36 -15.44
N PHE A 58 5.94 -10.23 -15.77
CA PHE A 58 4.78 -10.14 -16.66
C PHE A 58 4.94 -8.98 -17.66
N PRO A 59 5.96 -9.03 -18.54
CA PRO A 59 6.28 -7.91 -19.44
C PRO A 59 5.13 -7.54 -20.39
N ASN A 60 4.24 -8.48 -20.69
CA ASN A 60 3.06 -8.22 -21.53
C ASN A 60 1.96 -7.42 -20.80
N GLU A 61 1.97 -7.40 -19.46
CA GLU A 61 1.00 -6.65 -18.65
C GLU A 61 1.48 -5.22 -18.36
N LEU A 62 2.79 -5.00 -18.35
CA LEU A 62 3.44 -3.69 -18.26
C LEU A 62 4.34 -3.42 -19.49
N PRO A 63 3.74 -3.29 -20.68
CA PRO A 63 4.51 -2.98 -21.87
C PRO A 63 5.16 -1.60 -21.70
N HIS A 64 6.40 -1.47 -22.17
CA HIS A 64 7.18 -0.22 -22.14
C HIS A 64 7.50 0.34 -20.76
N PHE A 65 7.31 -0.42 -19.67
CA PHE A 65 7.54 0.10 -18.33
C PHE A 65 8.95 0.68 -18.14
N CYS A 66 9.01 1.92 -17.66
CA CYS A 66 10.22 2.67 -17.41
C CYS A 66 10.06 3.61 -16.21
N ALA A 67 11.14 4.31 -15.84
CA ALA A 67 11.14 5.17 -14.65
C ALA A 67 10.15 6.35 -14.76
N GLU A 68 9.87 6.82 -15.98
CA GLU A 68 8.92 7.89 -16.28
C GLU A 68 7.46 7.49 -16.02
N HIS A 69 7.18 6.21 -15.83
CA HIS A 69 5.85 5.71 -15.45
C HIS A 69 5.63 5.71 -13.93
N LEU A 70 6.64 6.07 -13.15
CA LEU A 70 6.56 6.23 -11.70
C LEU A 70 6.54 7.72 -11.36
N GLU A 71 5.78 8.09 -10.33
CA GLU A 71 5.71 9.48 -9.86
C GLU A 71 5.41 10.46 -11.03
N TYR A 72 4.49 10.07 -11.91
CA TYR A 72 4.15 10.80 -13.14
C TYR A 72 3.49 12.14 -12.80
N ALA A 73 4.06 13.25 -13.26
CA ALA A 73 3.54 14.58 -12.96
C ALA A 73 2.13 14.79 -13.53
N TYR A 74 1.20 15.24 -12.69
CA TYR A 74 -0.12 15.64 -13.17
C TYR A 74 0.01 16.93 -14.01
N PRO A 75 -0.53 16.98 -15.24
CA PRO A 75 -0.43 18.16 -16.11
C PRO A 75 -0.99 19.44 -15.46
N ASP A 76 -2.11 19.31 -14.74
CA ASP A 76 -2.87 20.43 -14.19
C ASP A 76 -2.69 20.64 -12.68
N ALA A 77 -1.78 19.89 -12.04
CA ALA A 77 -1.55 19.98 -10.60
C ALA A 77 -0.06 20.10 -10.27
N ALA A 78 0.39 21.34 -10.09
CA ALA A 78 1.77 21.65 -9.77
C ALA A 78 2.25 20.89 -8.51
N ARG A 79 3.39 20.18 -8.64
CA ARG A 79 4.05 19.41 -7.57
C ARG A 79 3.25 18.19 -7.07
N ALA A 80 2.20 17.79 -7.78
CA ALA A 80 1.53 16.52 -7.54
C ALA A 80 1.95 15.51 -8.62
N THR A 81 2.09 14.26 -8.21
CA THR A 81 2.48 13.14 -9.06
C THR A 81 1.53 11.98 -8.82
N CYS A 82 1.23 11.21 -9.86
CA CYS A 82 0.54 9.92 -9.77
C CYS A 82 1.58 8.84 -9.53
N ASP A 83 1.34 7.96 -8.56
CA ASP A 83 2.34 6.97 -8.14
C ASP A 83 2.76 6.01 -9.27
N LEU A 84 1.81 5.50 -10.05
CA LEU A 84 2.06 4.52 -11.12
C LEU A 84 1.15 4.71 -12.33
N MET A 85 1.77 4.79 -13.51
CA MET A 85 1.12 4.79 -14.81
C MET A 85 1.35 3.44 -15.50
N ILE A 86 0.31 2.89 -16.13
CA ILE A 86 0.42 1.61 -16.85
C ILE A 86 -0.11 1.78 -18.27
N CYS A 87 0.73 1.45 -19.25
CA CYS A 87 0.39 1.55 -20.68
C CYS A 87 -0.69 0.53 -21.07
N LYS A 88 -1.47 0.86 -22.10
CA LYS A 88 -2.38 -0.11 -22.73
C LYS A 88 -1.57 -1.22 -23.41
N PRO A 89 -2.02 -2.48 -23.33
CA PRO A 89 -1.46 -3.55 -24.15
C PRO A 89 -1.50 -3.19 -25.64
N GLY A 90 -0.35 -3.26 -26.31
CA GLY A 90 -0.22 -2.94 -27.75
C GLY A 90 -0.26 -1.45 -28.10
N GLY A 91 -0.35 -0.55 -27.10
CA GLY A 91 -0.25 0.90 -27.28
C GLY A 91 1.20 1.39 -27.36
N VAL A 92 1.37 2.71 -27.45
CA VAL A 92 2.68 3.38 -27.33
C VAL A 92 2.99 3.69 -25.86
N ALA A 93 4.25 4.02 -25.54
CA ALA A 93 4.74 4.24 -24.16
C ALA A 93 4.07 5.41 -23.38
N THR A 94 3.18 6.17 -24.03
CA THR A 94 2.41 7.27 -23.45
C THR A 94 0.89 7.06 -23.51
N ASP A 95 0.43 5.94 -24.08
CA ASP A 95 -0.99 5.59 -24.12
C ASP A 95 -1.38 4.83 -22.85
N PHE A 96 -1.67 5.59 -21.79
CA PHE A 96 -1.93 5.04 -20.47
C PHE A 96 -3.32 4.43 -20.34
N GLY A 97 -3.34 3.14 -20.01
CA GLY A 97 -4.54 2.39 -19.66
C GLY A 97 -4.96 2.64 -18.22
N TRP A 98 -4.00 2.75 -17.30
CA TRP A 98 -4.25 3.01 -15.88
C TRP A 98 -3.39 4.15 -15.33
N ALA A 99 -3.99 4.95 -14.45
CA ALA A 99 -3.32 5.79 -13.46
C ALA A 99 -3.69 5.26 -12.06
N VAL A 100 -2.69 5.05 -11.19
CA VAL A 100 -2.88 4.35 -9.92
C VAL A 100 -2.22 5.14 -8.80
N GLU A 101 -2.97 5.46 -7.75
CA GLU A 101 -2.44 6.01 -6.49
C GLU A 101 -2.44 4.89 -5.43
N ILE A 102 -1.34 4.72 -4.71
CA ILE A 102 -1.12 3.61 -3.77
C ILE A 102 -0.82 4.14 -2.37
N LYS A 103 -1.57 3.67 -1.37
CA LYS A 103 -1.48 4.12 0.01
C LYS A 103 -1.11 3.02 0.98
N HIS A 104 -0.09 3.27 1.81
CA HIS A 104 0.20 2.39 2.94
C HIS A 104 -0.63 2.78 4.17
N ILE A 105 -1.50 1.86 4.60
CA ILE A 105 -2.28 1.96 5.82
C ILE A 105 -1.65 1.05 6.88
N ALA A 106 -1.15 1.65 7.96
CA ALA A 106 -0.47 0.91 9.03
C ALA A 106 -0.93 1.41 10.39
N LEU A 107 -1.55 0.54 11.18
CA LEU A 107 -1.78 0.77 12.62
C LEU A 107 -0.53 0.51 13.46
N VAL A 108 0.37 -0.35 12.99
CA VAL A 108 1.60 -0.70 13.69
C VAL A 108 2.81 -0.09 12.99
N GLY A 109 3.55 0.74 13.71
CA GLY A 109 4.81 1.31 13.24
C GLY A 109 5.95 0.28 13.19
N ASP A 110 7.08 0.67 12.62
CA ASP A 110 8.23 -0.23 12.45
C ASP A 110 8.85 -0.69 13.78
N ASN A 111 8.61 0.05 14.86
CA ASN A 111 9.02 -0.30 16.23
C ASN A 111 7.95 -1.08 17.03
N GLY A 112 6.88 -1.53 16.35
CA GLY A 112 5.75 -2.22 16.97
C GLY A 112 4.79 -1.31 17.72
N LYS A 113 5.05 0.00 17.82
CA LYS A 113 4.19 0.94 18.55
C LYS A 113 2.99 1.35 17.71
N ASN A 114 1.97 1.86 18.38
CA ASN A 114 0.76 2.34 17.73
C ASN A 114 1.08 3.49 16.74
N ASN A 115 0.39 3.47 15.62
CA ASN A 115 0.42 4.41 14.53
C ASN A 115 -1.03 4.78 14.14
N ASP A 116 -1.71 5.55 14.99
CA ASP A 116 -3.13 5.91 14.86
C ASP A 116 -3.46 6.80 13.63
N TYR A 117 -2.48 7.12 12.77
CA TYR A 117 -2.71 7.89 11.55
C TYR A 117 -3.42 7.11 10.44
N GLY A 118 -3.62 5.79 10.59
CA GLY A 118 -4.22 4.93 9.57
C GLY A 118 -5.62 5.40 9.13
N LEU A 119 -6.50 5.73 10.09
CA LEU A 119 -7.87 6.17 9.79
C LEU A 119 -7.88 7.55 9.11
N GLN A 120 -7.02 8.48 9.55
CA GLN A 120 -6.88 9.79 8.93
C GLN A 120 -6.38 9.69 7.49
N LYS A 121 -5.38 8.83 7.23
CA LYS A 121 -4.86 8.55 5.89
C LYS A 121 -5.89 7.89 4.96
N LEU A 122 -6.87 7.18 5.52
CA LEU A 122 -7.89 6.51 4.74
C LEU A 122 -9.09 7.43 4.46
N LEU A 123 -9.65 8.04 5.50
CA LEU A 123 -11.00 8.60 5.46
C LEU A 123 -11.07 10.12 5.51
N SER A 124 -9.98 10.82 5.84
CA SER A 124 -10.09 12.26 6.07
C SER A 124 -10.55 13.00 4.80
N PRO A 125 -11.62 13.82 4.86
CA PRO A 125 -12.05 14.62 3.72
C PRO A 125 -11.22 15.90 3.56
N TYR A 126 -10.32 16.21 4.49
CA TYR A 126 -9.57 17.46 4.48
C TYR A 126 -8.31 17.38 3.61
N LEU A 127 -8.13 18.39 2.75
CA LEU A 127 -7.00 18.48 1.79
C LEU A 127 -5.62 18.30 2.45
N LYS A 128 -5.45 18.78 3.68
CA LYS A 128 -4.18 18.71 4.43
C LYS A 128 -3.74 17.26 4.73
N ASP A 129 -4.69 16.33 4.81
CA ASP A 129 -4.45 14.98 5.29
C ASP A 129 -4.05 14.01 4.17
N ARG A 130 -4.17 14.46 2.91
CA ARG A 130 -3.77 13.70 1.70
C ARG A 130 -4.23 12.24 1.78
N SER A 131 -5.51 12.03 2.06
CA SER A 131 -6.10 10.71 2.29
C SER A 131 -6.36 9.96 0.99
N LEU A 132 -6.74 8.68 1.09
CA LEU A 132 -7.22 7.88 -0.04
C LEU A 132 -8.40 8.55 -0.76
N VAL A 133 -9.32 9.18 -0.01
CA VAL A 133 -10.44 9.97 -0.58
C VAL A 133 -9.92 11.13 -1.43
N HIS A 134 -8.91 11.85 -0.95
CA HIS A 134 -8.30 12.94 -1.70
C HIS A 134 -7.60 12.44 -2.98
N ASP A 135 -6.89 11.33 -2.89
CA ASP A 135 -6.21 10.72 -4.04
C ASP A 135 -7.24 10.28 -5.10
N ALA A 136 -8.39 9.70 -4.69
CA ALA A 136 -9.51 9.38 -5.58
C ALA A 136 -10.13 10.63 -6.23
N GLN A 137 -10.37 11.69 -5.45
CA GLN A 137 -10.87 12.97 -5.97
C GLN A 137 -9.91 13.60 -6.99
N ARG A 138 -8.59 13.51 -6.76
CA ARG A 138 -7.58 14.01 -7.70
C ARG A 138 -7.60 13.21 -9.00
N LEU A 139 -7.59 11.89 -8.91
CA LEU A 139 -7.65 11.03 -10.08
C LEU A 139 -8.92 11.29 -10.91
N ARG A 140 -10.08 11.39 -10.26
CA ARG A 140 -11.37 11.66 -10.90
C ARG A 140 -11.33 12.90 -11.82
N LYS A 141 -10.64 13.96 -11.39
CA LYS A 141 -10.54 15.25 -12.10
C LYS A 141 -9.50 15.27 -13.22
N THR A 142 -8.59 14.29 -13.27
CA THR A 142 -7.44 14.32 -14.17
C THR A 142 -7.63 13.36 -15.33
N ASN A 143 -7.34 13.82 -16.56
CA ASN A 143 -7.48 13.01 -17.77
C ASN A 143 -6.15 12.45 -18.29
N ILE A 144 -5.44 11.74 -17.42
CA ILE A 144 -4.09 11.21 -17.71
C ILE A 144 -4.09 9.73 -18.13
N ALA A 145 -5.19 9.01 -17.96
CA ALA A 145 -5.33 7.60 -18.34
C ALA A 145 -6.79 7.23 -18.61
N SER A 146 -7.00 6.12 -19.33
CA SER A 146 -8.35 5.64 -19.64
C SER A 146 -9.10 5.11 -18.41
N ARG A 147 -8.38 4.51 -17.46
CA ARG A 147 -8.89 4.00 -16.19
C ARG A 147 -8.03 4.51 -15.04
N ARG A 148 -8.60 4.54 -13.85
CA ARG A 148 -7.99 5.14 -12.66
C ARG A 148 -8.28 4.27 -11.46
N ALA A 149 -7.31 4.06 -10.58
CA ALA A 149 -7.52 3.32 -9.36
C ALA A 149 -6.85 4.00 -8.17
N VAL A 150 -7.51 3.91 -7.01
CA VAL A 150 -6.84 4.06 -5.73
C VAL A 150 -6.66 2.68 -5.13
N VAL A 151 -5.52 2.44 -4.52
CA VAL A 151 -5.17 1.17 -3.88
C VAL A 151 -4.66 1.46 -2.48
N MET A 152 -5.11 0.68 -1.50
CA MET A 152 -4.47 0.61 -0.20
C MET A 152 -3.74 -0.73 -0.03
N TYR A 153 -2.69 -0.72 0.77
CA TYR A 153 -2.08 -1.93 1.30
C TYR A 153 -1.73 -1.77 2.77
N GLY A 154 -1.62 -2.90 3.45
CA GLY A 154 -1.13 -2.96 4.82
C GLY A 154 -1.07 -4.39 5.33
N PHE A 155 -0.66 -4.53 6.58
CA PHE A 155 -0.45 -5.81 7.25
C PHE A 155 -1.52 -6.07 8.30
N ASP A 156 -1.97 -7.32 8.36
CA ASP A 156 -2.86 -7.83 9.40
C ASP A 156 -2.04 -8.35 10.58
N TYR A 157 -2.64 -8.32 11.77
CA TYR A 157 -1.99 -8.81 12.98
C TYR A 157 -2.97 -9.61 13.82
N ASP A 158 -2.46 -10.70 14.38
CA ASP A 158 -3.15 -11.52 15.37
C ASP A 158 -2.14 -12.00 16.43
N ALA A 159 -2.58 -12.86 17.35
CA ALA A 159 -1.70 -13.44 18.36
C ALA A 159 -0.48 -14.17 17.74
N THR A 160 -0.61 -14.77 16.56
CA THR A 160 0.51 -15.45 15.88
C THR A 160 1.52 -14.45 15.31
N ALA A 161 1.10 -13.22 14.99
CA ALA A 161 2.00 -12.15 14.58
C ALA A 161 2.95 -11.73 15.72
N ILE A 162 2.50 -11.80 16.97
CA ILE A 162 3.37 -11.51 18.14
C ILE A 162 4.49 -12.56 18.25
N GLU A 163 4.15 -13.85 18.12
CA GLU A 163 5.15 -14.92 18.17
C GLU A 163 6.12 -14.86 16.99
N ARG A 164 5.62 -14.56 15.78
CA ARG A 164 6.49 -14.28 14.63
C ARG A 164 7.43 -13.12 14.89
N ALA A 165 6.92 -12.01 15.43
CA ALA A 165 7.73 -10.83 15.74
C ALA A 165 8.87 -11.17 16.72
N ARG A 166 8.61 -11.96 17.76
CA ARG A 166 9.66 -12.45 18.69
C ARG A 166 10.70 -13.30 17.98
N ALA A 167 10.25 -14.27 17.17
CA ALA A 167 11.16 -15.15 16.43
C ALA A 167 12.05 -14.34 15.46
N THR A 168 11.48 -13.36 14.74
CA THR A 168 12.23 -12.48 13.85
C THR A 168 13.20 -11.60 14.64
N CYS A 169 12.80 -10.98 15.75
CA CYS A 169 13.70 -10.23 16.62
C CYS A 169 14.89 -11.07 17.10
N ALA A 170 14.63 -12.27 17.61
CA ALA A 170 15.66 -13.20 18.06
C ALA A 170 16.64 -13.57 16.92
N SER A 171 16.12 -13.84 15.71
CA SER A 171 16.95 -14.14 14.54
C SER A 171 17.86 -12.97 14.11
N LEU A 172 17.44 -11.74 14.41
CA LEU A 172 18.18 -10.51 14.12
C LEU A 172 19.08 -10.07 15.28
N GLY A 173 19.10 -10.80 16.40
CA GLY A 173 19.84 -10.42 17.61
C GLY A 173 19.28 -9.19 18.33
N LEU A 174 17.99 -8.90 18.15
CA LEU A 174 17.28 -7.80 18.80
C LEU A 174 16.59 -8.28 20.08
N ASP A 175 16.24 -7.34 20.95
CA ASP A 175 15.35 -7.60 22.07
C ASP A 175 13.89 -7.76 21.61
N ASP A 176 13.05 -8.19 22.56
CA ASP A 176 11.62 -8.40 22.34
C ASP A 176 10.79 -7.09 22.37
N GLU A 177 11.40 -5.89 22.38
CA GLU A 177 10.65 -4.63 22.54
C GLU A 177 9.59 -4.47 21.46
N ILE A 178 9.90 -4.80 20.21
CA ILE A 178 8.97 -4.70 19.08
C ILE A 178 7.75 -5.62 19.27
N ALA A 179 7.98 -6.87 19.65
CA ALA A 179 6.90 -7.84 19.88
C ALA A 179 6.04 -7.45 21.10
N VAL A 180 6.64 -6.93 22.16
CA VAL A 180 5.93 -6.40 23.33
C VAL A 180 5.07 -5.21 22.95
N ASN A 181 5.59 -4.28 22.14
CA ASN A 181 4.83 -3.13 21.65
C ASN A 181 3.67 -3.57 20.76
N LEU A 182 3.89 -4.50 19.82
CA LEU A 182 2.83 -5.07 18.97
C LEU A 182 1.71 -5.67 19.83
N SER A 183 2.07 -6.48 20.84
CA SER A 183 1.10 -7.07 21.77
C SER A 183 0.25 -6.01 22.49
N ARG A 184 0.86 -4.88 22.88
CA ARG A 184 0.13 -3.75 23.50
C ARG A 184 -0.85 -3.10 22.52
N VAL A 185 -0.46 -2.94 21.26
CA VAL A 185 -1.37 -2.41 20.23
C VAL A 185 -2.56 -3.34 20.04
N LEU A 186 -2.33 -4.64 19.85
CA LEU A 186 -3.44 -5.59 19.64
C LEU A 186 -4.40 -5.66 20.83
N ARG A 187 -3.88 -5.61 22.06
CA ARG A 187 -4.72 -5.52 23.27
C ARG A 187 -5.56 -4.24 23.33
N SER A 188 -5.08 -3.14 22.75
CA SER A 188 -5.83 -1.88 22.73
C SER A 188 -6.92 -1.84 21.65
N VAL A 189 -6.78 -2.65 20.60
CA VAL A 189 -7.77 -2.78 19.52
C VAL A 189 -8.84 -3.81 19.90
N ASP A 190 -8.40 -5.02 20.23
CA ASP A 190 -9.26 -6.12 20.64
C ASP A 190 -8.59 -6.87 21.80
N PRO A 191 -8.98 -6.59 23.06
CA PRO A 191 -8.37 -7.21 24.23
C PRO A 191 -8.64 -8.71 24.35
N VAL A 192 -9.61 -9.25 23.61
CA VAL A 192 -10.05 -10.64 23.69
C VAL A 192 -9.42 -11.46 22.57
N ALA A 193 -9.67 -11.10 21.31
CA ALA A 193 -9.17 -11.85 20.16
C ALA A 193 -7.72 -11.49 19.80
N LEU A 194 -7.23 -10.33 20.26
CA LEU A 194 -5.91 -9.79 19.91
C LEU A 194 -5.71 -9.68 18.39
N THR A 195 -6.75 -9.24 17.68
CA THR A 195 -6.75 -9.15 16.22
C THR A 195 -6.87 -7.71 15.73
N TYR A 196 -6.18 -7.43 14.64
CA TYR A 196 -6.37 -6.28 13.79
C TYR A 196 -6.39 -6.75 12.35
N ARG A 197 -7.54 -6.60 11.68
CA ARG A 197 -7.74 -6.98 10.29
C ARG A 197 -8.07 -5.73 9.49
N LEU A 198 -7.41 -5.58 8.35
CA LEU A 198 -7.64 -4.45 7.46
C LEU A 198 -8.96 -4.56 6.70
N ASP A 199 -9.60 -5.73 6.67
CA ASP A 199 -10.92 -5.92 6.06
C ASP A 199 -11.95 -4.93 6.62
N ASP A 200 -11.97 -4.71 7.94
CA ASP A 200 -12.88 -3.74 8.58
C ASP A 200 -12.66 -2.31 8.04
N LEU A 201 -11.41 -1.95 7.77
CA LEU A 201 -11.08 -0.65 7.19
C LEU A 201 -11.42 -0.58 5.70
N VAL A 202 -11.29 -1.68 4.97
CA VAL A 202 -11.72 -1.77 3.57
C VAL A 202 -13.23 -1.54 3.47
N GLU A 203 -14.04 -2.17 4.33
CA GLU A 203 -15.50 -1.96 4.36
C GLU A 203 -15.88 -0.50 4.62
N ILE A 204 -15.21 0.16 5.57
CA ILE A 204 -15.46 1.58 5.86
C ILE A 204 -15.05 2.47 4.68
N ALA A 205 -13.90 2.20 4.05
CA ALA A 205 -13.47 2.93 2.87
C ALA A 205 -14.42 2.73 1.69
N ASP A 206 -14.91 1.50 1.50
CA ASP A 206 -15.85 1.15 0.44
C ASP A 206 -17.15 1.94 0.56
N ALA A 207 -17.75 1.93 1.76
CA ALA A 207 -18.95 2.69 2.06
C ALA A 207 -18.76 4.20 1.85
N LEU A 208 -17.61 4.76 2.25
CA LEU A 208 -17.33 6.18 2.10
C LEU A 208 -17.11 6.58 0.63
N LEU A 209 -16.27 5.85 -0.10
CA LEU A 209 -15.96 6.13 -1.50
C LEU A 209 -17.22 6.00 -2.38
N ALA A 210 -18.04 4.97 -2.12
CA ALA A 210 -19.31 4.78 -2.80
C ALA A 210 -20.30 5.92 -2.51
N ARG A 211 -20.43 6.31 -1.23
CA ARG A 211 -21.29 7.44 -0.81
C ARG A 211 -20.90 8.76 -1.47
N LEU A 212 -19.60 8.98 -1.68
CA LEU A 212 -19.09 10.17 -2.36
C LEU A 212 -19.17 10.09 -3.89
N GLY A 213 -19.64 8.97 -4.44
CA GLY A 213 -19.71 8.72 -5.89
C GLY A 213 -18.34 8.79 -6.55
N LEU A 214 -17.29 8.35 -5.85
CA LEU A 214 -15.92 8.38 -6.36
C LEU A 214 -15.52 7.09 -7.08
N VAL A 215 -16.24 5.99 -6.87
CA VAL A 215 -15.88 4.66 -7.37
C VAL A 215 -17.06 3.99 -8.08
N SER A 216 -16.75 3.12 -9.04
CA SER A 216 -17.76 2.46 -9.89
C SER A 216 -18.33 1.16 -9.28
N GLY A 217 -17.69 0.63 -8.24
CA GLY A 217 -18.05 -0.62 -7.61
C GLY A 217 -17.29 -0.84 -6.30
N PRO A 218 -17.53 -1.99 -5.63
CA PRO A 218 -16.88 -2.32 -4.38
C PRO A 218 -15.38 -2.57 -4.56
N ALA A 219 -14.66 -2.55 -3.45
CA ALA A 219 -13.24 -2.90 -3.39
C ALA A 219 -12.97 -4.30 -4.00
N ILE A 220 -11.94 -4.39 -4.83
CA ILE A 220 -11.33 -5.67 -5.17
C ILE A 220 -10.17 -5.92 -4.22
N THR A 221 -10.17 -7.06 -3.55
CA THR A 221 -9.16 -7.41 -2.54
C THR A 221 -8.26 -8.56 -2.97
N GLY A 222 -6.97 -8.46 -2.67
CA GLY A 222 -5.99 -9.53 -2.82
C GLY A 222 -5.19 -9.67 -1.54
N ARG A 223 -5.00 -10.91 -1.06
CA ARG A 223 -4.19 -11.18 0.14
C ARG A 223 -2.77 -11.58 -0.23
N PHE A 224 -1.83 -11.18 0.61
CA PHE A 224 -0.45 -11.63 0.55
C PHE A 224 -0.03 -12.27 1.88
N ARG A 225 0.97 -13.13 1.81
CA ARG A 225 1.55 -13.85 2.95
C ARG A 225 3.07 -13.90 2.78
N ASP A 226 3.77 -14.26 3.85
CA ASP A 226 5.21 -14.53 3.86
C ASP A 226 6.14 -13.32 3.65
N ALA A 227 5.69 -12.11 3.99
CA ALA A 227 6.54 -10.91 4.03
C ALA A 227 7.17 -10.73 5.43
N ASN A 228 7.98 -11.70 5.84
CA ASN A 228 8.41 -11.90 7.24
C ASN A 228 9.78 -11.30 7.61
N ARG A 229 10.51 -10.60 6.72
CA ARG A 229 11.83 -10.05 7.07
C ARG A 229 11.78 -9.01 8.18
N HIS A 230 10.67 -8.28 8.28
CA HIS A 230 10.43 -7.30 9.33
C HIS A 230 9.59 -7.93 10.46
N PRO A 231 9.87 -7.68 11.76
CA PRO A 231 9.07 -8.22 12.87
C PRO A 231 7.59 -7.81 12.84
N CYS A 232 7.29 -6.59 12.39
CA CYS A 232 5.93 -6.11 12.10
C CYS A 232 5.46 -6.41 10.66
N GLY A 233 6.08 -7.34 9.95
CA GLY A 233 5.64 -7.82 8.64
C GLY A 233 4.68 -9.01 8.77
N GLY A 234 4.55 -9.76 7.68
CA GLY A 234 3.82 -11.03 7.64
C GLY A 234 2.80 -11.10 6.52
N GLU A 235 1.53 -11.21 6.89
CA GLU A 235 0.40 -11.26 5.98
C GLU A 235 -0.37 -9.96 5.97
N GLY A 236 -1.19 -9.77 4.94
CA GLY A 236 -1.98 -8.56 4.80
C GLY A 236 -2.83 -8.55 3.55
N ILE A 237 -3.30 -7.34 3.20
CA ILE A 237 -4.26 -7.11 2.14
C ILE A 237 -3.79 -5.99 1.22
N ILE A 238 -4.10 -6.15 -0.06
CA ILE A 238 -4.22 -5.10 -1.07
C ILE A 238 -5.71 -4.93 -1.34
N ALA A 239 -6.22 -3.70 -1.28
CA ALA A 239 -7.59 -3.39 -1.70
C ALA A 239 -7.55 -2.25 -2.71
N GLY A 240 -8.21 -2.43 -3.85
CA GLY A 240 -8.26 -1.45 -4.93
C GLY A 240 -9.70 -1.06 -5.28
N TRP A 241 -9.88 0.19 -5.68
CA TRP A 241 -11.15 0.71 -6.20
C TRP A 241 -10.92 1.41 -7.53
N GLU A 242 -11.82 1.16 -8.50
CA GLU A 242 -11.81 1.88 -9.76
C GLU A 242 -12.55 3.21 -9.60
N VAL A 243 -11.84 4.30 -9.89
CA VAL A 243 -12.34 5.67 -9.73
C VAL A 243 -13.15 6.06 -10.96
N VAL A 244 -14.36 6.58 -10.74
CA VAL A 244 -15.18 7.11 -11.84
C VAL A 244 -14.62 8.43 -12.36
N PRO A 245 -14.57 8.65 -13.69
CA PRO A 245 -14.22 9.95 -14.24
C PRO A 245 -15.23 11.04 -13.82
N GLU A 246 -14.79 12.29 -13.78
CA GLU A 246 -15.73 13.42 -13.73
C GLU A 246 -16.46 13.51 -15.08
N SER A 247 -17.80 13.52 -15.01
CA SER A 247 -18.72 13.61 -16.15
C SER A 247 -18.77 15.02 -16.72
#